data_AF-A0A951HHH4-F1
#
_entry.id   AF-A0A951HHH4-F1
#
_cell.length_a   1.000
_cell.length_b   1.000
_cell.length_c   1.000
_cell.angle_alpha   90.00
_cell.angle_beta   90.00
_cell.angle_gamma   90.00
#
_symmetry.space_group_name_H-M   'P 1'
#
loop_
_entity.id
_entity.type
_entity.pdbx_description
1 polymer ?
#
loop_
_entity_poly.entity_id
_entity_poly.type
_entity_poly.pdbx_seq_one_letter_code
_entity_poly.pdbx_strand_id
1 'polypeptide(L)'
;MRALFILIASTAAAAASPVAAQGAAAPSPSFDCARASTAVERMICGDAELAALDRGIAIFYASGRRNARPGRAVREQAEWLTSRNGCDSRACLRQTMIERLWDLSEEVGRDLPSYANEDADAELVVADLGGGWYAFGAVGYWRGPTINSASAAGAVHLNGNRGAVASADEAECTFTLIRLPRDRWRIEARPPEENMACGGDERDGGGDLSPRRAVTQLLSPGLPAAAVPTEPACRGGHRQSRRRTHCPRQCDR
;
A
#
# COMPACT_ATOMS: atom_id res chain seq x y z
N MET A 1 -31.04 52.26 63.12
CA MET A 1 -31.52 50.87 62.90
C MET A 1 -31.65 50.64 61.39
N ARG A 2 -31.13 49.48 60.94
CA ARG A 2 -31.31 48.83 59.63
C ARG A 2 -30.51 49.38 58.44
N ALA A 3 -29.33 48.79 58.29
CA ALA A 3 -28.56 48.69 57.05
C ALA A 3 -29.31 47.82 56.03
N LEU A 4 -29.25 48.19 54.75
CA LEU A 4 -29.71 47.38 53.63
C LEU A 4 -28.54 47.24 52.64
N PHE A 5 -27.79 46.14 52.76
CA PHE A 5 -26.79 45.72 51.79
C PHE A 5 -27.50 44.98 50.66
N ILE A 6 -27.49 45.54 49.45
CA ILE A 6 -27.98 44.90 48.23
C ILE A 6 -26.82 44.09 47.65
N LEU A 7 -26.90 42.76 47.73
CA LEU A 7 -25.99 41.84 47.05
C LEU A 7 -26.41 41.73 45.59
N ILE A 8 -25.56 42.21 44.68
CA ILE A 8 -25.72 42.07 43.23
C ILE A 8 -25.08 40.74 42.84
N ALA A 9 -25.89 39.76 42.44
CA ALA A 9 -25.40 38.47 41.94
C ALA A 9 -24.99 38.59 40.47
N SER A 10 -23.69 38.60 40.20
CA SER A 10 -23.15 38.57 38.83
C SER A 10 -23.17 37.14 38.29
N THR A 11 -24.09 36.82 37.39
CA THR A 11 -24.05 35.58 36.61
C THR A 11 -23.01 35.71 35.50
N ALA A 12 -21.87 35.04 35.67
CA ALA A 12 -20.88 34.89 34.61
C ALA A 12 -21.36 33.83 33.60
N ALA A 13 -21.75 34.27 32.40
CA ALA A 13 -22.00 33.38 31.28
C ALA A 13 -20.65 32.87 30.73
N ALA A 14 -20.34 31.60 30.96
CA ALA A 14 -19.18 30.95 30.36
C ALA A 14 -19.43 30.77 28.85
N ALA A 15 -18.76 31.58 28.03
CA ALA A 15 -18.73 31.39 26.59
C ALA A 15 -17.93 30.11 26.28
N ALA A 16 -18.61 29.05 25.88
CA ALA A 16 -17.97 27.86 25.33
C ALA A 16 -17.40 28.22 23.95
N SER A 17 -16.07 28.32 23.83
CA SER A 17 -15.40 28.44 22.55
C SER A 17 -15.64 27.17 21.72
N PRO A 18 -15.94 27.29 20.41
CA PRO A 18 -16.00 26.11 19.55
C PRO A 18 -14.58 25.54 19.44
N VAL A 19 -14.40 24.31 19.92
CA VAL A 19 -13.22 23.51 19.60
C VAL A 19 -13.31 23.23 18.11
N ALA A 20 -12.57 23.99 17.30
CA ALA A 20 -12.36 23.65 15.90
C ALA A 20 -11.77 22.24 15.86
N ALA A 21 -12.52 21.27 15.35
CA ALA A 21 -12.00 19.95 15.06
C ALA A 21 -10.80 20.13 14.13
N GLN A 22 -9.59 19.89 14.66
CA GLN A 22 -8.40 19.80 13.83
C GLN A 22 -8.57 18.54 12.98
N GLY A 23 -9.14 18.71 11.79
CA GLY A 23 -9.04 17.71 10.74
C GLY A 23 -7.57 17.43 10.52
N ALA A 24 -7.18 16.15 10.56
CA ALA A 24 -5.81 15.73 10.29
C ALA A 24 -5.30 16.47 9.05
N ALA A 25 -4.16 17.16 9.18
CA ALA A 25 -3.61 17.93 8.09
C ALA A 25 -3.42 17.00 6.88
N ALA A 26 -3.99 17.38 5.74
CA ALA A 26 -3.79 16.67 4.49
C ALA A 26 -2.27 16.51 4.26
N PRO A 27 -1.81 15.36 3.74
CA PRO A 27 -0.40 15.14 3.52
C PRO A 27 0.11 16.21 2.57
N SER A 28 1.21 16.87 2.91
CA SER A 28 1.87 17.76 1.96
C SER A 28 2.62 16.90 0.94
N PRO A 29 2.50 17.18 -0.37
CA PRO A 29 3.41 16.59 -1.35
C PRO A 29 4.85 17.04 -1.09
N SER A 30 5.79 16.51 -1.86
CA SER A 30 7.23 16.78 -1.76
C SER A 30 7.64 18.20 -2.20
N PHE A 31 6.68 18.99 -2.67
CA PHE A 31 6.84 20.39 -3.09
C PHE A 31 5.82 21.31 -2.40
N ASP A 32 6.09 22.61 -2.43
CA ASP A 32 5.20 23.62 -1.85
C ASP A 32 3.99 23.88 -2.77
N CYS A 33 2.80 23.53 -2.29
CA CYS A 33 1.56 23.76 -3.03
C CYS A 33 1.26 25.23 -3.32
N ALA A 34 1.79 26.18 -2.55
CA ALA A 34 1.69 27.60 -2.86
C ALA A 34 2.47 27.99 -4.12
N ARG A 35 3.39 27.13 -4.57
CA ARG A 35 4.22 27.30 -5.77
C ARG A 35 3.78 26.41 -6.93
N ALA A 36 2.66 25.69 -6.80
CA ALA A 36 2.13 24.84 -7.85
C ALA A 36 1.80 25.66 -9.11
N SER A 37 2.50 25.36 -10.20
CA SER A 37 2.46 26.10 -11.46
C SER A 37 1.78 25.31 -12.58
N THR A 38 1.83 23.97 -12.53
CA THR A 38 1.25 23.09 -13.54
C THR A 38 -0.13 22.55 -13.15
N ALA A 39 -0.91 22.07 -14.12
CA ALA A 39 -2.19 21.43 -13.84
C ALA A 39 -2.01 20.16 -12.99
N VAL A 40 -0.96 19.38 -13.28
CA VAL A 40 -0.58 18.18 -12.52
C VAL A 40 -0.21 18.52 -11.08
N GLU A 41 0.61 19.54 -10.83
CA GLU A 41 0.95 19.98 -9.47
C GLU A 41 -0.29 20.41 -8.69
N ARG A 42 -1.22 21.14 -9.34
CA ARG A 42 -2.50 21.51 -8.71
C ARG A 42 -3.39 20.30 -8.42
N MET A 43 -3.42 19.29 -9.30
CA MET A 43 -4.13 18.03 -9.03
C MET A 43 -3.54 17.30 -7.83
N ILE A 44 -2.20 17.21 -7.74
CA ILE A 44 -1.52 16.60 -6.60
C ILE A 44 -1.86 17.36 -5.31
N CYS A 45 -1.82 18.68 -5.32
CA CYS A 45 -2.13 19.50 -4.15
C CYS A 45 -3.60 19.45 -3.72
N GLY A 46 -4.51 19.18 -4.64
CA GLY A 46 -5.95 19.09 -4.37
C GLY A 46 -6.41 17.71 -3.91
N ASP A 47 -5.55 16.69 -3.95
CA ASP A 47 -5.91 15.30 -3.65
C ASP A 47 -4.94 14.68 -2.65
N ALA A 48 -5.48 14.24 -1.52
CA ALA A 48 -4.68 13.72 -0.41
C ALA A 48 -3.95 12.40 -0.75
N GLU A 49 -4.55 11.53 -1.56
CA GLU A 49 -3.89 10.29 -2.00
C GLU A 49 -2.73 10.62 -2.95
N LEU A 50 -2.95 11.51 -3.92
CA LEU A 50 -1.90 11.94 -4.85
C LEU A 50 -0.75 12.64 -4.11
N ALA A 51 -1.05 13.49 -3.13
CA ALA A 51 -0.03 14.14 -2.32
C ALA A 51 0.79 13.13 -1.47
N ALA A 52 0.13 12.10 -0.92
CA ALA A 52 0.82 11.02 -0.23
C ALA A 52 1.70 10.20 -1.18
N LEU A 53 1.20 9.86 -2.37
CA LEU A 53 1.99 9.17 -3.40
C LEU A 53 3.21 9.99 -3.81
N ASP A 54 3.08 11.29 -4.04
CA ASP A 54 4.20 12.18 -4.39
C ASP A 54 5.29 12.18 -3.30
N ARG A 55 4.86 12.28 -2.04
CA ARG A 55 5.76 12.15 -0.88
C ARG A 55 6.48 10.80 -0.85
N GLY A 56 5.75 9.70 -1.07
CA GLY A 56 6.32 8.35 -1.09
C GLY A 56 7.37 8.17 -2.20
N ILE A 57 7.07 8.64 -3.40
CA ILE A 57 8.00 8.63 -4.55
C ILE A 57 9.27 9.41 -4.19
N ALA A 58 9.14 10.59 -3.57
CA ALA A 58 10.29 11.38 -3.16
C ALA A 58 11.17 10.66 -2.11
N ILE A 59 10.55 9.99 -1.12
CA ILE A 59 11.25 9.19 -0.11
C ILE A 59 12.03 8.05 -0.74
N PHE A 60 11.38 7.23 -1.59
CA PHE A 60 12.03 6.08 -2.22
C PHE A 60 13.09 6.49 -3.23
N TYR A 61 12.83 7.53 -4.03
CA TYR A 61 13.82 8.08 -4.95
C TYR A 61 15.08 8.57 -4.21
N ALA A 62 14.92 9.29 -3.10
CA ALA A 62 16.04 9.74 -2.28
C ALA A 62 16.85 8.55 -1.70
N SER A 63 16.17 7.45 -1.37
CA SER A 63 16.81 6.23 -0.88
C SER A 63 17.55 5.47 -1.98
N GLY A 64 16.88 5.18 -3.09
CA GLY A 64 17.45 4.48 -4.25
C GLY A 64 18.66 5.20 -4.83
N ARG A 65 18.65 6.54 -4.88
CA ARG A 65 19.81 7.35 -5.29
C ARG A 65 21.07 7.13 -4.47
N ARG A 66 20.97 6.71 -3.20
CA ARG A 66 22.14 6.41 -2.35
C ARG A 66 22.72 5.02 -2.65
N ASN A 67 21.88 4.10 -3.16
CA ASN A 67 22.23 2.69 -3.35
C ASN A 67 22.52 2.32 -4.83
N ALA A 68 22.02 3.11 -5.79
CA ALA A 68 22.17 2.87 -7.23
C ALA A 68 23.29 3.71 -7.87
N ARG A 69 23.60 3.43 -9.15
CA ARG A 69 24.44 4.32 -9.99
C ARG A 69 23.70 5.66 -10.18
N PRO A 70 24.12 6.78 -9.55
CA PRO A 70 23.27 7.96 -9.42
C PRO A 70 22.81 8.56 -10.75
N GLY A 71 23.63 8.48 -11.80
CA GLY A 71 23.30 9.00 -13.12
C GLY A 71 22.14 8.29 -13.83
N ARG A 72 21.95 6.98 -13.62
CA ARG A 72 20.83 6.22 -14.19
C ARG A 72 19.51 6.62 -13.51
N ALA A 73 19.50 6.60 -12.18
CA ALA A 73 18.31 6.95 -11.39
C ALA A 73 17.82 8.38 -11.67
N VAL A 74 18.74 9.34 -11.84
CA VAL A 74 18.38 10.73 -12.20
C VAL A 74 17.71 10.81 -13.57
N ARG A 75 18.25 10.10 -14.57
CA ARG A 75 17.68 10.09 -15.92
C ARG A 75 16.28 9.47 -15.93
N GLU A 76 16.12 8.30 -15.32
CA GLU A 76 14.85 7.57 -15.29
C GLU A 76 13.76 8.35 -14.54
N GLN A 77 14.14 9.05 -13.46
CA GLN A 77 13.20 9.93 -12.76
C GLN A 77 12.77 11.13 -13.63
N ALA A 78 13.69 11.72 -14.40
CA ALA A 78 13.36 12.84 -15.30
C ALA A 78 12.45 12.41 -16.46
N GLU A 79 12.71 11.23 -17.04
CA GLU A 79 11.86 10.61 -18.06
C GLU A 79 10.46 10.34 -17.51
N TRP A 80 10.37 9.74 -16.31
CA TRP A 80 9.09 9.51 -15.65
C TRP A 80 8.34 10.82 -15.35
N LEU A 81 9.01 11.86 -14.85
CA LEU A 81 8.38 13.17 -14.61
C LEU A 81 7.76 13.75 -15.89
N THR A 82 8.39 13.52 -17.05
CA THR A 82 7.84 13.95 -18.35
C THR A 82 6.55 13.19 -18.67
N SER A 83 6.52 11.87 -18.46
CA SER A 83 5.32 11.04 -18.64
C SER A 83 4.20 11.44 -17.67
N ARG A 84 4.51 11.59 -16.38
CA ARG A 84 3.56 12.04 -15.34
C ARG A 84 2.93 13.39 -15.70
N ASN A 85 3.74 14.33 -16.20
CA ASN A 85 3.26 15.66 -16.57
C ASN A 85 2.36 15.65 -17.81
N GLY A 86 2.30 14.53 -18.56
CA GLY A 86 1.36 14.32 -19.66
C GLY A 86 -0.04 13.87 -19.23
N CYS A 87 -0.26 13.52 -17.95
CA CYS A 87 -1.58 13.14 -17.46
C CYS A 87 -2.54 14.33 -17.38
N ASP A 88 -3.75 14.12 -17.91
CA ASP A 88 -4.85 15.11 -17.94
C ASP A 88 -5.98 14.79 -16.95
N SER A 89 -5.91 13.64 -16.28
CA SER A 89 -6.93 13.14 -15.37
C SER A 89 -6.32 12.60 -14.07
N ARG A 90 -7.14 12.58 -13.01
CA ARG A 90 -6.78 11.98 -11.72
C ARG A 90 -6.41 10.51 -11.86
N ALA A 91 -7.16 9.74 -12.66
CA ALA A 91 -6.93 8.31 -12.86
C ALA A 91 -5.57 8.04 -13.50
N CYS A 92 -5.23 8.73 -14.59
CA CYS A 92 -3.90 8.65 -15.22
C CYS A 92 -2.80 8.98 -14.20
N LEU A 93 -2.94 10.10 -13.49
CA LEU A 93 -1.93 10.58 -12.57
C LEU A 93 -1.74 9.63 -11.38
N ARG A 94 -2.83 9.11 -10.83
CA ARG A 94 -2.79 8.10 -9.76
C ARG A 94 -2.05 6.84 -10.22
N GLN A 95 -2.40 6.32 -11.41
CA GLN A 95 -1.83 5.08 -11.93
C GLN A 95 -0.33 5.19 -12.15
N THR A 96 0.13 6.22 -12.87
CA THR A 96 1.58 6.41 -13.14
C THR A 96 2.38 6.67 -11.86
N MET A 97 1.77 7.28 -10.84
CA MET A 97 2.42 7.50 -9.55
C MET A 97 2.54 6.22 -8.73
N ILE A 98 1.52 5.35 -8.75
CA ILE A 98 1.57 4.04 -8.11
C ILE A 98 2.64 3.16 -8.75
N GLU A 99 2.66 3.06 -10.08
CA GLU A 99 3.67 2.30 -10.82
C GLU A 99 5.07 2.76 -10.43
N ARG A 100 5.31 4.08 -10.46
CA ARG A 100 6.61 4.62 -10.10
C ARG A 100 7.00 4.37 -8.65
N LEU A 101 6.04 4.45 -7.74
CA LEU A 101 6.28 4.18 -6.34
C LEU A 101 6.78 2.73 -6.16
N TRP A 102 6.18 1.76 -6.85
CA TRP A 102 6.59 0.36 -6.76
C TRP A 102 7.92 0.08 -7.46
N ASP A 103 8.15 0.64 -8.66
CA ASP A 103 9.44 0.58 -9.34
C ASP A 103 10.59 1.04 -8.40
N LEU A 104 10.38 2.17 -7.72
CA LEU A 104 11.37 2.72 -6.78
C LEU A 104 11.47 1.89 -5.50
N SER A 105 10.36 1.31 -5.04
CA SER A 105 10.34 0.47 -3.85
C SER A 105 11.18 -0.80 -4.03
N GLU A 106 11.20 -1.38 -5.24
CA GLU A 106 12.01 -2.55 -5.58
C GLU A 106 13.50 -2.21 -5.64
N GLU A 107 13.86 -1.01 -6.12
CA GLU A 107 15.25 -0.51 -6.07
C GLU A 107 15.74 -0.28 -4.62
N VAL A 108 14.81 0.06 -3.73
CA VAL A 108 15.06 0.16 -2.27
C VAL A 108 14.90 -1.21 -1.58
N GLY A 109 14.39 -2.22 -2.31
CA GLY A 109 13.68 -3.42 -1.85
C GLY A 109 14.46 -4.48 -1.09
N ARG A 110 15.02 -4.12 0.06
CA ARG A 110 15.40 -5.12 1.10
C ARG A 110 14.80 -4.89 2.47
N ASP A 111 14.24 -3.71 2.74
CA ASP A 111 13.85 -3.31 4.11
C ASP A 111 12.37 -2.90 4.25
N LEU A 112 11.56 -2.98 3.18
CA LEU A 112 10.13 -2.71 3.33
C LEU A 112 9.43 -3.88 4.03
N PRO A 113 8.62 -3.61 5.08
CA PRO A 113 7.81 -4.64 5.71
C PRO A 113 6.83 -5.28 4.71
N SER A 114 7.06 -6.57 4.42
CA SER A 114 6.10 -7.44 3.73
C SER A 114 5.37 -8.29 4.77
N TYR A 115 4.07 -8.49 4.57
CA TYR A 115 3.19 -9.27 5.42
C TYR A 115 2.50 -10.33 4.57
N ALA A 116 2.59 -11.58 4.97
CA ALA A 116 2.05 -12.71 4.24
C ALA A 116 0.95 -13.43 5.03
N ASN A 117 0.07 -14.10 4.28
CA ASN A 117 -0.84 -15.12 4.78
C ASN A 117 -0.75 -16.34 3.86
N GLU A 118 -0.14 -17.41 4.35
CA GLU A 118 0.06 -18.65 3.59
C GLU A 118 -1.24 -19.41 3.34
N ASP A 119 -2.22 -19.31 4.26
CA ASP A 119 -3.54 -19.95 4.09
C ASP A 119 -4.33 -19.35 2.91
N ALA A 120 -3.99 -18.13 2.53
CA ALA A 120 -4.70 -17.33 1.54
C ALA A 120 -3.84 -16.93 0.34
N ASP A 121 -2.62 -17.48 0.21
CA ASP A 121 -1.63 -17.11 -0.81
C ASP A 121 -1.63 -15.58 -1.04
N ALA A 122 -1.46 -14.78 0.01
CA ALA A 122 -1.60 -13.33 -0.05
C ALA A 122 -0.40 -12.59 0.55
N GLU A 123 -0.05 -11.46 -0.06
CA GLU A 123 1.04 -10.57 0.34
C GLU A 123 0.56 -9.12 0.41
N LEU A 124 1.01 -8.40 1.42
CA LEU A 124 0.86 -6.96 1.60
C LEU A 124 2.22 -6.36 1.92
N VAL A 125 2.66 -5.44 1.07
CA VAL A 125 3.79 -4.55 1.36
C VAL A 125 3.22 -3.23 1.85
N VAL A 126 3.70 -2.72 2.99
CA VAL A 126 3.34 -1.38 3.46
C VAL A 126 4.59 -0.55 3.73
N ALA A 127 4.49 0.75 3.42
CA ALA A 127 5.51 1.73 3.75
C ALA A 127 4.89 2.92 4.48
N ASP A 128 5.44 3.26 5.64
CA ASP A 128 5.03 4.42 6.42
C ASP A 128 5.53 5.71 5.75
N LEU A 129 4.60 6.60 5.37
CA LEU A 129 4.88 7.89 4.72
C LEU A 129 4.88 9.06 5.73
N GLY A 130 4.64 8.75 7.00
CA GLY A 130 4.48 9.71 8.09
C GLY A 130 3.07 10.30 8.16
N GLY A 131 2.72 10.84 9.32
CA GLY A 131 1.44 11.54 9.52
C GLY A 131 0.20 10.64 9.35
N GLY A 132 0.32 9.34 9.62
CA GLY A 132 -0.77 8.37 9.49
C GLY A 132 -1.01 7.87 8.06
N TRP A 133 -0.19 8.29 7.09
CA TRP A 133 -0.25 7.83 5.70
C TRP A 133 0.64 6.63 5.47
N TYR A 134 0.12 5.67 4.72
CA TYR A 134 0.83 4.47 4.30
C TYR A 134 0.69 4.30 2.80
N ALA A 135 1.79 4.03 2.11
CA ALA A 135 1.74 3.39 0.80
C ALA A 135 1.56 1.89 1.00
N PHE A 136 0.81 1.25 0.12
CA PHE A 136 0.59 -0.18 0.19
C PHE A 136 0.46 -0.82 -1.20
N GLY A 137 0.95 -2.04 -1.32
CA GLY A 137 0.76 -2.92 -2.46
C GLY A 137 0.29 -4.26 -1.92
N ALA A 138 -0.86 -4.73 -2.39
CA ALA A 138 -1.48 -5.96 -1.96
C ALA A 138 -1.73 -6.86 -3.17
N VAL A 139 -1.47 -8.14 -3.01
CA VAL A 139 -1.83 -9.19 -3.96
C VAL A 139 -2.38 -10.39 -3.20
N GLY A 140 -3.41 -11.03 -3.73
CA GLY A 140 -3.97 -12.25 -3.18
C GLY A 140 -4.32 -13.23 -4.28
N TYR A 141 -4.15 -14.53 -4.00
CA TYR A 141 -4.50 -15.62 -4.90
C TYR A 141 -5.54 -16.54 -4.26
N TRP A 142 -6.50 -17.01 -5.04
CA TRP A 142 -7.49 -17.99 -4.60
C TRP A 142 -7.49 -19.20 -5.53
N ARG A 143 -7.47 -20.38 -4.93
CA ARG A 143 -7.48 -21.66 -5.65
C ARG A 143 -8.87 -22.27 -5.65
N GLY A 144 -9.44 -22.44 -6.82
CA GLY A 144 -10.64 -23.24 -7.09
C GLY A 144 -10.40 -24.18 -8.27
N PRO A 145 -11.41 -24.37 -9.15
CA PRO A 145 -11.19 -24.99 -10.46
C PRO A 145 -10.12 -24.27 -11.29
N THR A 146 -10.00 -22.94 -11.11
CA THR A 146 -8.97 -22.08 -11.68
C THR A 146 -8.25 -21.27 -10.59
N ILE A 147 -7.15 -20.61 -10.95
CA ILE A 147 -6.41 -19.70 -10.07
C ILE A 147 -6.92 -18.28 -10.35
N ASN A 148 -7.55 -17.67 -9.36
CA ASN A 148 -7.96 -16.27 -9.42
C ASN A 148 -6.96 -15.41 -8.65
N SER A 149 -6.79 -14.16 -9.06
CA SER A 149 -5.95 -13.20 -8.36
C SER A 149 -6.60 -11.82 -8.32
N ALA A 150 -6.33 -11.08 -7.25
CA ALA A 150 -6.61 -9.66 -7.17
C ALA A 150 -5.36 -8.93 -6.69
N SER A 151 -5.20 -7.70 -7.15
CA SER A 151 -4.19 -6.79 -6.64
C SER A 151 -4.79 -5.42 -6.39
N ALA A 152 -4.21 -4.71 -5.43
CA ALA A 152 -4.55 -3.32 -5.20
C ALA A 152 -3.33 -2.58 -4.68
N ALA A 153 -3.17 -1.35 -5.11
CA ALA A 153 -2.10 -0.49 -4.65
C ALA A 153 -2.56 0.96 -4.54
N GLY A 154 -1.87 1.73 -3.70
CA GLY A 154 -2.17 3.14 -3.50
C GLY A 154 -1.56 3.70 -2.23
N ALA A 155 -2.12 4.82 -1.78
CA ALA A 155 -1.84 5.41 -0.50
C ALA A 155 -3.12 5.54 0.33
N VAL A 156 -3.00 5.32 1.65
CA VAL A 156 -4.14 5.31 2.56
C VAL A 156 -3.78 6.00 3.87
N HIS A 157 -4.71 6.82 4.36
CA HIS A 157 -4.63 7.38 5.69
C HIS A 157 -5.33 6.48 6.71
N LEU A 158 -4.67 6.16 7.81
CA LEU A 158 -5.31 5.45 8.91
C LEU A 158 -5.94 6.45 9.89
N ASN A 159 -7.27 6.38 10.01
CA ASN A 159 -8.01 7.02 11.08
C ASN A 159 -8.02 6.08 12.29
N GLY A 160 -7.09 6.31 13.22
CA GLY A 160 -6.80 5.37 14.30
C GLY A 160 -6.04 4.17 13.75
N ASN A 161 -6.70 3.01 13.65
CA ASN A 161 -6.06 1.78 13.17
C ASN A 161 -6.61 1.30 11.82
N ARG A 162 -7.43 2.10 11.13
CA ARG A 162 -8.14 1.67 9.92
C ARG A 162 -8.16 2.75 8.86
N GLY A 163 -8.06 2.35 7.59
CA GLY A 163 -8.15 3.26 6.45
C GLY A 163 -8.90 2.59 5.31
N ALA A 164 -9.88 3.29 4.75
CA ALA A 164 -10.61 2.83 3.58
C ALA A 164 -9.79 3.13 2.32
N VAL A 165 -9.79 2.18 1.41
CA VAL A 165 -9.16 2.29 0.10
C VAL A 165 -10.25 2.20 -0.96
N ALA A 166 -10.28 3.20 -1.83
CA ALA A 166 -11.07 3.18 -3.04
C ALA A 166 -10.26 2.48 -4.14
N SER A 167 -10.84 1.48 -4.81
CA SER A 167 -10.24 0.95 -6.04
C SER A 167 -10.30 2.03 -7.13
N ALA A 168 -9.33 2.01 -8.04
CA ALA A 168 -9.21 3.05 -9.07
C ALA A 168 -10.31 2.95 -10.14
N ASP A 169 -10.76 1.73 -10.47
CA ASP A 169 -11.57 1.48 -11.67
C ASP A 169 -12.67 0.41 -11.50
N GLU A 170 -12.93 -0.11 -10.30
CA GLU A 170 -14.08 -0.97 -10.05
C GLU A 170 -15.08 -0.20 -9.20
N ALA A 171 -16.17 0.24 -9.81
CA ALA A 171 -17.14 1.14 -9.19
C ALA A 171 -17.71 0.67 -7.83
N GLU A 172 -17.41 -0.53 -7.32
CA GLU A 172 -18.07 -1.02 -6.12
C GLU A 172 -17.23 -1.88 -5.16
N CYS A 173 -15.97 -2.20 -5.46
CA CYS A 173 -15.13 -2.96 -4.55
C CYS A 173 -14.23 -2.04 -3.71
N THR A 174 -14.64 -1.83 -2.45
CA THR A 174 -13.86 -1.09 -1.47
C THR A 174 -13.16 -2.06 -0.54
N PHE A 175 -12.02 -1.67 0.03
CA PHE A 175 -11.42 -2.47 1.10
C PHE A 175 -10.89 -1.57 2.20
N THR A 176 -10.74 -2.14 3.39
CA THR A 176 -10.21 -1.44 4.55
C THR A 176 -8.92 -2.13 4.98
N LEU A 177 -7.83 -1.36 5.05
CA LEU A 177 -6.63 -1.80 5.73
C LEU A 177 -6.75 -1.51 7.21
N ILE A 178 -6.50 -2.53 8.04
CA ILE A 178 -6.59 -2.43 9.50
C ILE A 178 -5.27 -2.84 10.11
N ARG A 179 -4.63 -1.93 10.82
CA ARG A 179 -3.46 -2.20 11.64
C ARG A 179 -3.89 -2.83 12.97
N LEU A 180 -3.31 -3.98 13.29
CA LEU A 180 -3.59 -4.75 14.49
C LEU A 180 -2.41 -4.69 15.46
N PRO A 181 -2.63 -5.00 16.76
CA PRO A 181 -1.53 -5.16 17.71
C PRO A 181 -0.51 -6.21 17.25
N ARG A 182 0.74 -6.04 17.70
CA ARG A 182 1.90 -6.90 17.40
C ARG A 182 2.27 -6.92 15.92
N ASP A 183 2.19 -5.75 15.28
CA ASP A 183 2.59 -5.54 13.89
C ASP A 183 1.93 -6.55 12.93
N ARG A 184 0.61 -6.62 12.99
CA ARG A 184 -0.19 -7.43 12.07
C ARG A 184 -1.13 -6.54 11.29
N TRP A 185 -1.56 -7.03 10.15
CA TRP A 185 -2.52 -6.33 9.31
C TRP A 185 -3.72 -7.20 9.03
N ARG A 186 -4.84 -6.55 8.73
CA ARG A 186 -6.01 -7.20 8.16
C ARG A 186 -6.47 -6.43 6.95
N ILE A 187 -6.82 -7.15 5.90
CA ILE A 187 -7.52 -6.60 4.75
C ILE A 187 -8.98 -7.04 4.86
N GLU A 188 -9.89 -6.06 4.96
CA GLU A 188 -11.33 -6.30 4.94
C GLU A 188 -11.92 -5.77 3.63
N ALA A 189 -12.21 -6.67 2.68
CA ALA A 189 -12.87 -6.30 1.44
C ALA A 189 -14.37 -6.07 1.66
N ARG A 190 -14.97 -5.19 0.87
CA ARG A 190 -16.40 -4.88 0.85
C ARG A 190 -16.84 -4.88 -0.61
N PRO A 191 -17.34 -6.03 -1.08
CA PRO A 191 -17.90 -6.10 -2.42
C PRO A 191 -19.21 -5.31 -2.50
N PRO A 192 -19.65 -4.93 -3.72
CA PRO A 192 -20.98 -4.34 -3.93
C PRO A 192 -22.11 -5.22 -3.43
N GLU A 193 -21.98 -6.53 -3.67
CA GLU A 193 -23.01 -7.52 -3.45
C GLU A 193 -22.46 -8.65 -2.57
N GLU A 194 -23.33 -9.24 -1.74
CA GLU A 194 -22.96 -10.26 -0.75
C GLU A 194 -22.31 -11.53 -1.36
N ASN A 195 -22.57 -11.78 -2.64
CA ASN A 195 -22.07 -12.95 -3.38
C ASN A 195 -20.97 -12.62 -4.40
N MET A 196 -20.46 -11.38 -4.42
CA MET A 196 -19.34 -10.99 -5.27
C MET A 196 -18.02 -11.01 -4.49
N ALA A 197 -16.93 -11.30 -5.19
CA ALA A 197 -15.57 -11.13 -4.69
C ALA A 197 -14.96 -9.86 -5.28
N CYS A 198 -14.02 -9.25 -4.56
CA CYS A 198 -13.25 -8.12 -5.09
C CYS A 198 -12.04 -8.62 -5.86
N GLY A 199 -11.97 -8.23 -7.14
CA GLY A 199 -10.94 -8.62 -8.10
C GLY A 199 -11.16 -9.99 -8.75
N GLY A 200 -10.73 -10.08 -10.01
CA GLY A 200 -10.77 -11.31 -10.80
C GLY A 200 -10.42 -11.02 -12.26
N ASP A 201 -9.14 -11.16 -12.61
CA ASP A 201 -8.76 -11.39 -14.00
C ASP A 201 -8.87 -12.92 -14.21
N GLU A 202 -10.03 -13.39 -14.65
CA GLU A 202 -10.32 -14.82 -14.83
C GLU A 202 -9.41 -15.39 -15.92
N ARG A 203 -8.29 -15.99 -15.51
CA ARG A 203 -7.50 -16.87 -16.38
C ARG A 203 -8.19 -18.23 -16.41
N ASP A 204 -9.11 -18.35 -17.35
CA ASP A 204 -9.89 -19.54 -17.71
C ASP A 204 -11.15 -19.76 -16.85
N GLY A 205 -12.29 -19.89 -17.54
CA GLY A 205 -13.60 -19.64 -16.98
C GLY A 205 -14.20 -20.72 -16.09
N GLY A 206 -15.11 -20.28 -15.22
CA GLY A 206 -16.28 -21.03 -14.77
C GLY A 206 -16.09 -21.87 -13.51
N GLY A 207 -16.42 -21.30 -12.35
CA GLY A 207 -16.73 -22.09 -11.16
C GLY A 207 -16.76 -21.30 -9.85
N ASP A 208 -17.94 -21.27 -9.23
CA ASP A 208 -18.29 -20.69 -7.93
C ASP A 208 -17.27 -20.99 -6.81
N LEU A 209 -16.71 -19.92 -6.22
CA LEU A 209 -15.84 -19.97 -5.04
C LEU A 209 -16.37 -19.00 -3.98
N SER A 210 -16.69 -19.54 -2.80
CA SER A 210 -17.33 -18.81 -1.72
C SER A 210 -16.52 -17.57 -1.26
N PRO A 211 -17.09 -16.35 -1.34
CA PRO A 211 -16.39 -15.06 -1.11
C PRO A 211 -15.89 -14.80 0.32
N ARG A 212 -16.32 -15.59 1.32
CA ARG A 212 -16.20 -15.22 2.74
C ARG A 212 -14.79 -15.30 3.33
N ARG A 213 -13.85 -16.07 2.76
CA ARG A 213 -12.47 -16.19 3.30
C ARG A 213 -11.52 -15.08 2.83
N ALA A 214 -11.73 -14.57 1.62
CA ALA A 214 -10.94 -13.46 1.06
C ALA A 214 -11.19 -12.14 1.79
N VAL A 215 -12.44 -11.95 2.21
CA VAL A 215 -12.98 -10.70 2.77
C VAL A 215 -12.41 -10.35 4.16
N THR A 216 -11.70 -11.24 4.85
CA THR A 216 -11.16 -10.96 6.20
C THR A 216 -9.83 -11.69 6.43
N GLN A 217 -8.82 -11.37 5.63
CA GLN A 217 -7.50 -12.00 5.75
C GLN A 217 -6.63 -11.28 6.77
N LEU A 218 -6.06 -12.05 7.70
CA LEU A 218 -5.08 -11.59 8.68
C LEU A 218 -3.66 -11.87 8.17
N LEU A 219 -2.84 -10.84 8.03
CA LEU A 219 -1.47 -10.94 7.54
C LEU A 219 -0.49 -10.76 8.71
N SER A 220 0.50 -11.62 8.75
CA SER A 220 1.62 -11.54 9.71
C SER A 220 2.88 -11.11 8.96
N PRO A 221 3.87 -10.49 9.62
CA PRO A 221 5.11 -10.13 8.95
C PRO A 221 5.72 -11.35 8.27
N GLY A 222 5.99 -11.25 6.97
CA GLY A 222 6.78 -12.23 6.25
C GLY A 222 8.21 -12.18 6.80
N LEU A 223 8.83 -13.36 6.94
CA LEU A 223 10.28 -13.37 7.10
C LEU A 223 10.87 -12.64 5.87
N PRO A 224 11.80 -11.69 6.04
CA PRO A 224 12.49 -11.14 4.89
C PRO A 224 13.04 -12.31 4.09
N ALA A 225 13.01 -12.23 2.76
CA ALA A 225 13.62 -13.22 1.90
C ALA A 225 15.12 -13.28 2.25
N ALA A 226 15.46 -14.07 3.26
CA ALA A 226 16.81 -14.52 3.52
C ALA A 226 17.23 -15.10 2.19
N ALA A 227 18.29 -14.52 1.59
CA ALA A 227 18.83 -14.94 0.31
C ALA A 227 18.71 -16.45 0.26
N VAL A 228 17.74 -16.95 -0.52
CA VAL A 228 17.46 -18.38 -0.61
C VAL A 228 18.83 -18.96 -0.93
N PRO A 229 19.44 -19.79 -0.06
CA PRO A 229 20.73 -20.35 -0.38
C PRO A 229 20.50 -21.04 -1.70
N THR A 230 21.11 -20.52 -2.76
CA THR A 230 21.09 -21.15 -4.07
C THR A 230 21.47 -22.58 -3.79
N GLU A 231 20.55 -23.52 -3.97
CA GLU A 231 20.87 -24.94 -3.92
C GLU A 231 22.15 -25.09 -4.74
N PRO A 232 23.22 -25.69 -4.20
CA PRO A 232 24.45 -25.82 -4.94
C PRO A 232 24.09 -26.55 -6.23
N ALA A 233 24.28 -25.86 -7.35
CA ALA A 233 24.00 -26.41 -8.66
C ALA A 233 24.70 -27.76 -8.76
N CYS A 234 23.93 -28.85 -8.82
CA CYS A 234 24.43 -30.15 -9.17
C CYS A 234 25.07 -30.04 -10.55
N ARG A 235 26.40 -29.83 -10.62
CA ARG A 235 27.19 -29.97 -11.84
C ARG A 235 27.26 -31.45 -12.20
N GLY A 236 26.17 -31.99 -12.72
CA GLY A 236 26.11 -33.30 -13.34
C GLY A 236 26.08 -33.14 -14.85
N GLY A 237 27.23 -33.34 -15.51
CA GLY A 237 27.34 -33.32 -16.96
C GLY A 237 26.41 -34.35 -17.60
N HIS A 238 25.72 -33.93 -18.67
CA HIS A 238 24.96 -34.84 -19.54
C HIS A 238 25.90 -35.93 -20.11
N ARG A 239 25.79 -37.15 -19.57
CA ARG A 239 26.06 -38.38 -20.32
C ARG A 239 24.90 -39.33 -20.14
N GLN A 240 24.18 -39.56 -21.24
CA GLN A 240 23.18 -40.60 -21.39
C GLN A 240 23.79 -41.96 -21.02
N SER A 241 23.17 -42.67 -20.07
CA SER A 241 23.44 -44.09 -19.86
C SER A 241 22.26 -44.74 -19.13
N ARG A 242 21.68 -45.75 -19.78
CA ARG A 242 20.55 -46.57 -19.32
C ARG A 242 21.01 -47.46 -18.16
N ARG A 243 20.34 -47.40 -17.00
CA ARG A 243 19.89 -48.54 -16.15
C ARG A 243 19.46 -48.04 -14.75
N ARG A 244 18.32 -48.56 -14.28
CA ARG A 244 17.81 -48.43 -12.91
C ARG A 244 18.80 -49.01 -11.90
N THR A 245 19.13 -48.29 -10.83
CA THR A 245 18.99 -48.68 -9.40
C THR A 245 19.73 -47.70 -8.48
N HIS A 246 19.08 -47.37 -7.35
CA HIS A 246 19.65 -46.82 -6.10
C HIS A 246 20.11 -45.35 -6.07
N CYS A 247 19.40 -44.56 -5.27
CA CYS A 247 19.83 -43.27 -4.74
C CYS A 247 20.39 -43.51 -3.32
N PRO A 248 21.70 -43.34 -3.06
CA PRO A 248 22.19 -43.24 -1.70
C PRO A 248 22.18 -41.78 -1.25
N ARG A 249 21.57 -41.57 -0.09
CA ARG A 249 21.66 -40.36 0.73
C ARG A 249 23.13 -39.99 0.96
N GLN A 250 23.48 -38.72 0.75
CA GLN A 250 24.45 -37.99 1.56
C GLN A 250 24.40 -36.50 1.18
N CYS A 251 23.64 -35.74 1.96
CA CYS A 251 23.94 -34.32 2.21
C CYS A 251 24.70 -34.32 3.54
N ASP A 252 25.96 -33.90 3.54
CA ASP A 252 26.69 -33.62 4.78
C ASP A 252 27.49 -32.32 4.63
N ARG A 253 27.13 -31.40 5.54
CA ARG A 253 27.74 -30.12 6.00
C ARG A 253 28.00 -28.99 5.01
#